data_AF-A0A3N5MK48-F1
#
_entry.id   AF-A0A3N5MK48-F1
#
_cell.length_a   1.000
_cell.length_b   1.000
_cell.length_c   1.000
_cell.angle_alpha   90.00
_cell.angle_beta   90.00
_cell.angle_gamma   90.00
#
_symmetry.space_group_name_H-M   'P 1'
#
loop_
_entity.id
_entity.type
_entity.pdbx_description
1 polymer ?
#
loop_
_entity_poly.entity_id
_entity_poly.type
_entity_poly.pdbx_seq_one_letter_code
_entity_poly.pdbx_strand_id
1 'polypeptide(L)' 'LEESGLIERVEFKKDGIKTYLLRSRQQPVNPSELLAGDELIPCIGCELECVVEECHPLMDWMYQLAIVEHTEE' A
#
# COMPACT_ATOMS: atom_id res chain seq x y z
N LEU A 1 9.19 13.19 -8.23
CA LEU A 1 9.45 11.74 -8.17
C LEU A 1 10.92 11.45 -7.86
N GLU A 2 11.88 11.82 -8.72
CA GLU A 2 13.32 11.63 -8.43
C GLU A 2 13.79 12.53 -7.28
N GLU A 3 13.48 13.83 -7.33
CA GLU A 3 13.72 14.79 -6.23
C GLU A 3 13.00 14.38 -4.93
N SER A 4 11.91 13.64 -5.06
CA SER A 4 11.11 13.10 -3.96
C SER A 4 11.66 11.77 -3.44
N GLY A 5 12.76 11.25 -4.01
CA GLY A 5 13.39 9.99 -3.61
C GLY A 5 12.64 8.71 -3.97
N LEU A 6 11.53 8.81 -4.73
CA LEU A 6 10.65 7.68 -5.05
C LEU A 6 11.14 6.85 -6.25
N ILE A 7 11.95 7.46 -7.12
CA ILE A 7 12.53 6.79 -8.29
C ILE A 7 14.01 7.13 -8.43
N GLU A 8 14.76 6.22 -9.02
CA GLU A 8 16.13 6.41 -9.49
C GLU A 8 16.12 6.50 -11.02
N ARG A 9 16.83 7.50 -11.57
CA ARG A 9 17.07 7.59 -13.02
C ARG A 9 18.46 7.07 -13.33
N VAL A 10 18.53 5.93 -14.02
CA VAL A 10 19.81 5.37 -14.49
C VAL A 10 20.00 5.82 -15.94
N GLU A 11 21.09 6.54 -16.21
CA GLU A 11 21.45 6.92 -17.58
C GLU A 11 21.67 5.68 -18.44
N PHE A 12 20.96 5.64 -19.58
CA PHE A 12 21.10 4.58 -20.55
C PHE A 12 21.35 5.18 -21.93
N LYS A 13 22.42 4.77 -22.60
CA LYS A 13 22.74 5.24 -23.95
C LYS A 13 22.75 4.07 -24.90
N LYS A 14 21.89 4.12 -25.92
CA LYS A 14 21.82 3.13 -26.99
C LYS A 14 21.73 3.86 -28.33
N ASP A 15 22.55 3.45 -29.28
CA ASP A 15 22.59 4.00 -30.65
C ASP A 15 22.73 5.54 -30.71
N GLY A 16 23.50 6.12 -29.79
CA GLY A 16 23.73 7.57 -29.70
C GLY A 16 22.61 8.37 -29.02
N ILE A 17 21.44 7.76 -28.78
CA ILE A 17 20.32 8.38 -28.07
C ILE A 17 20.52 8.20 -26.56
N LYS A 18 20.48 9.32 -25.82
CA LYS A 18 20.52 9.31 -24.35
C LYS A 18 19.09 9.18 -23.84
N THR A 19 18.82 8.11 -23.10
CA THR A 19 17.54 7.84 -22.43
C THR A 19 17.79 7.51 -20.96
N TYR A 20 16.73 7.35 -20.17
CA TYR A 20 16.81 7.03 -18.75
C TYR A 20 15.96 5.81 -18.46
N LEU A 21 16.52 4.84 -17.72
CA LEU A 21 15.74 3.79 -17.10
C LEU A 21 15.22 4.31 -15.75
N LEU A 22 13.90 4.34 -15.59
CA LEU A 22 13.26 4.68 -14.32
C LEU A 22 13.14 3.40 -13.48
N ARG A 23 13.73 3.40 -12.29
CA ARG A 23 13.52 2.34 -11.29
C ARG A 23 12.77 2.93 -10.11
N SER A 24 11.66 2.30 -9.69
CA SER A 24 11.07 2.66 -8.40
C SER A 24 12.01 2.25 -7.28
N ARG A 25 12.18 3.13 -6.29
CA ARG A 25 12.78 2.71 -5.03
C ARG A 25 11.68 2.03 -4.23
N GLN A 26 11.80 0.72 -4.04
CA GLN A 26 10.94 -0.02 -3.11
C GLN A 26 11.14 0.63 -1.74
N GLN A 27 10.19 1.46 -1.32
CA GLN A 27 10.17 1.94 0.05
C GLN A 27 9.63 0.80 0.91
N PRO A 28 10.28 0.49 2.05
CA PRO A 28 9.68 -0.44 3.00
C PRO A 28 8.33 0.14 3.42
N VAL A 29 7.26 -0.61 3.16
CA VAL A 29 5.94 -0.27 3.66
C VAL A 29 6.04 -0.22 5.18
N ASN A 30 5.58 0.86 5.81
CA ASN A 30 5.53 0.93 7.25
C ASN A 30 4.55 -0.14 7.76
N PRO A 31 5.00 -1.17 8.50
CA PRO A 31 4.10 -2.25 8.92
C PRO A 31 2.96 -1.75 9.82
N SER A 32 3.13 -0.63 10.52
CA SER A 32 2.06 -0.02 11.32
C SER A 32 0.87 0.47 10.46
N GLU A 33 1.07 0.76 9.18
CA GLU A 33 -0.01 1.18 8.26
C GLU A 33 -0.86 -0.01 7.78
N LEU A 34 -0.43 -1.23 8.11
CA LEU A 34 -1.10 -2.48 7.77
C LEU A 34 -1.96 -3.01 8.94
N LEU A 35 -1.99 -2.29 10.06
CA LEU A 35 -2.64 -2.70 11.29
C LEU A 35 -3.73 -1.69 11.68
N ALA A 36 -4.81 -2.18 12.27
CA ALA A 36 -5.68 -1.35 13.12
C ALA A 36 -5.59 -1.90 14.56
N GLY A 37 -4.96 -1.13 15.44
CA GLY A 37 -4.56 -1.64 16.76
C GLY A 37 -3.58 -2.79 16.61
N ASP A 38 -3.94 -3.95 17.18
CA ASP A 38 -3.13 -5.18 17.14
C ASP A 38 -3.58 -6.17 16.05
N GLU A 39 -4.58 -5.80 15.23
CA GLU A 39 -5.15 -6.65 14.18
C GLU A 39 -4.69 -6.25 12.77
N LEU A 40 -4.46 -7.24 11.90
CA LEU A 40 -4.14 -7.03 10.49
C LEU A 40 -5.39 -6.65 9.69
N ILE A 41 -5.24 -5.65 8.81
CA ILE A 41 -6.30 -5.22 7.91
C ILE A 41 -6.63 -6.35 6.91
N PRO A 42 -7.91 -6.77 6.76
CA PRO A 42 -8.28 -7.92 5.95
C PRO A 42 -7.85 -7.86 4.48
N CYS A 43 -7.80 -6.67 3.87
CA CYS A 43 -7.44 -6.56 2.45
C CYS A 43 -5.95 -6.87 2.17
N ILE A 44 -5.07 -6.99 3.19
CA ILE A 44 -3.64 -7.29 3.00
C ILE A 44 -3.42 -8.68 2.42
N GLY A 45 -4.23 -9.65 2.84
CA GLY A 45 -4.17 -11.05 2.41
C GLY A 45 -5.35 -11.45 1.54
N CYS A 46 -6.05 -10.49 0.93
CA CYS A 46 -7.28 -10.78 0.21
C CYS A 46 -7.00 -11.50 -1.11
N GLU A 47 -7.55 -12.70 -1.26
CA GLU A 47 -7.44 -13.50 -2.50
C GLU A 47 -8.36 -12.99 -3.62
N LEU A 48 -9.20 -12.00 -3.34
CA LEU A 48 -10.20 -11.48 -4.29
C LEU A 48 -9.66 -10.39 -5.22
N GLU A 49 -8.34 -10.13 -5.21
CA GLU A 49 -7.71 -9.01 -5.96
C GLU A 49 -8.50 -7.69 -5.78
N CYS A 50 -8.92 -7.41 -4.55
CA CYS A 50 -9.87 -6.34 -4.27
C CYS A 50 -9.26 -4.94 -4.48
N VAL A 51 -10.11 -3.98 -4.83
CA VAL A 51 -9.85 -2.55 -4.63
C VAL A 51 -10.24 -2.19 -3.20
N VAL A 52 -9.36 -1.54 -2.45
CA VAL A 52 -9.55 -1.25 -1.02
C VAL A 52 -10.89 -0.53 -0.75
N GLU A 53 -11.25 0.43 -1.59
CA GLU A 53 -12.47 1.23 -1.49
C GLU A 53 -13.77 0.40 -1.66
N GLU A 54 -13.68 -0.79 -2.23
CA GLU A 54 -14.81 -1.67 -2.59
C GLU A 54 -14.72 -3.05 -1.90
N CYS A 55 -13.71 -3.25 -1.04
CA CYS A 55 -13.39 -4.51 -0.38
C CYS A 55 -14.45 -4.84 0.69
N HIS A 56 -15.38 -5.74 0.37
CA HIS A 56 -16.46 -6.14 1.28
C HIS A 56 -15.95 -6.68 2.63
N PRO A 57 -14.93 -7.56 2.68
CA PRO A 57 -14.40 -8.05 3.96
C PRO A 57 -13.86 -6.93 4.86
N LEU A 58 -13.30 -5.87 4.27
CA LEU A 58 -12.84 -4.70 5.01
C LEU A 58 -14.00 -3.89 5.56
N MET A 59 -15.03 -3.64 4.75
CA MET A 59 -16.23 -2.94 5.20
C MET A 59 -16.88 -3.65 6.39
N ASP A 60 -17.08 -4.97 6.28
CA ASP A 60 -17.68 -5.76 7.36
C ASP A 60 -16.84 -5.71 8.64
N TRP A 61 -15.51 -5.82 8.52
CA TRP A 61 -14.59 -5.73 9.66
C TRP A 61 -14.59 -4.33 10.30
N MET A 62 -14.62 -3.26 9.50
CA MET A 62 -14.73 -1.89 10.02
C MET A 62 -16.01 -1.70 10.84
N TYR A 63 -17.15 -2.26 10.39
CA TYR A 63 -18.38 -2.22 11.17
C TYR A 63 -18.27 -3.01 12.48
N GLN A 64 -17.61 -4.16 12.47
CA GLN A 64 -17.37 -4.94 13.68
C GLN A 64 -16.54 -4.17 14.71
N LEU A 65 -15.46 -3.51 14.27
CA LEU A 65 -14.64 -2.66 15.15
C LEU A 65 -15.47 -1.56 15.81
N ALA A 66 -16.29 -0.85 15.02
CA ALA A 66 -17.16 0.20 15.55
C ALA A 66 -18.16 -0.34 16.58
N ILE A 67 -18.72 -1.53 16.35
CA ILE A 67 -19.65 -2.16 17.30
C ILE A 67 -18.95 -2.53 18.60
N VAL A 68 -17.76 -3.14 18.52
CA VAL A 68 -16.99 -3.59 19.69
C VAL A 68 -16.59 -2.41 20.57
N GLU A 69 -16.07 -1.32 19.98
CA GLU A 69 -15.72 -0.09 20.70
C GLU A 69 -16.91 0.51 21.47
N HIS A 70 -18.14 0.40 20.95
CA HIS A 70 -19.34 0.93 21.60
C HIS A 70 -19.91 0.05 22.71
N THR A 71 -19.50 -1.21 22.81
CA THR A 71 -19.94 -2.13 23.87
C THR A 71 -19.05 -2.13 25.12
N GLU A 72 -17.89 -1.49 25.07
CA GLU A 72 -16.96 -1.36 26.19
C GLU A 72 -17.14 -0.06 27.02
N GLU A 73 -18.16 0.74 26.72
CA GLU A 73 -18.67 1.84 27.57
C GLU A 73 -19.79 1.39 28.53
#